data_AF-A0AAU7PR06-F1
#
_entry.id   AF-A0AAU7PR06-F1
#
_cell.length_a   1.000
_cell.length_b   1.000
_cell.length_c   1.000
_cell.angle_alpha   90.00
_cell.angle_beta   90.00
_cell.angle_gamma   90.00
#
_symmetry.space_group_name_H-M   'P 1'
#
loop_
_entity.id
_entity.type
_entity.pdbx_description
1 polymer ?
#
loop_
_entity_poly.entity_id
_entity_poly.type
_entity_poly.pdbx_seq_one_letter_code
_entity_poly.pdbx_strand_id
1 'polypeptide(L)'
;MEEQKKPLDYKIQKAVEAIGKGFELSKGAVGVAFSGGKDSTVLWHLIRTHFPDAKYHVIFGNTTVEFPESLKFARKLGEEWSNENVQFHEVLPDKLQDDGLKYEAQKEVLEWLIQEDRINEVLKEDGKLKSTVSLERKATPEMWEDFRNRGLVWKKGTMKSFNWCVDQYGYPILGKAASKLTAKRINIDCFLRFSKSESEKQETLEYYDLIRNVKTSNHCCSILKKEPSEKKQAELGIDVIMKGLMAAESHARLLSFSTRGYIFKSHRPHAPKFYHVSPLGIWTDDDIWEYIRKYDVPYTSLYDMQYTNNKGEICHIKRNGCVGCCTDIAFKDNHMSVLRQTHPDRWEQQMKSGLGEQLMNLQKYKGNGRVNYLNIALDVEDAVDMRPCVFDDVGERIVEDELTSSEYDSEADDEELTGGVR
;
A
#
# COMPACT_ATOMS: atom_id res chain seq x y z
N MET A 1 17.23 -20.71 1.81
CA MET A 1 17.61 -21.46 0.58
C MET A 1 19.13 -21.63 0.53
N GLU A 2 19.66 -22.72 -0.06
CA GLU A 2 21.12 -22.90 -0.26
C GLU A 2 21.72 -21.77 -1.11
N GLU A 3 20.98 -21.27 -2.10
CA GLU A 3 21.40 -20.15 -2.95
C GLU A 3 21.64 -18.84 -2.18
N GLN A 4 20.89 -18.58 -1.11
CA GLN A 4 21.08 -17.39 -0.26
C GLN A 4 22.37 -17.47 0.59
N LYS A 5 22.97 -18.66 0.75
CA LYS A 5 24.23 -18.83 1.48
C LYS A 5 25.45 -18.65 0.57
N LYS A 6 25.26 -18.46 -0.73
CA LYS A 6 26.35 -18.27 -1.69
C LYS A 6 27.00 -16.89 -1.50
N PRO A 7 28.30 -16.74 -1.84
CA PRO A 7 28.98 -15.44 -1.75
C PRO A 7 28.35 -14.35 -2.62
N LEU A 8 28.54 -13.09 -2.24
CA LEU A 8 27.98 -11.94 -2.96
C LEU A 8 28.35 -11.94 -4.46
N ASP A 9 29.60 -12.26 -4.83
CA ASP A 9 30.03 -12.26 -6.23
C ASP A 9 29.26 -13.27 -7.10
N TYR A 10 28.90 -14.43 -6.54
CA TYR A 10 28.02 -15.39 -7.21
C TYR A 10 26.62 -14.80 -7.43
N LYS A 11 26.08 -14.12 -6.42
CA LYS A 11 24.75 -13.50 -6.48
C LYS A 11 24.71 -12.33 -7.47
N ILE A 12 25.79 -11.55 -7.57
CA ILE A 12 25.99 -10.52 -8.60
C ILE A 12 25.95 -11.15 -9.99
N GLN A 13 26.70 -12.23 -10.22
CA GLN A 13 26.69 -12.93 -11.50
C GLN A 13 25.27 -13.38 -11.88
N LYS A 14 24.52 -13.99 -10.95
CA LYS A 14 23.13 -14.41 -11.20
C LYS A 14 22.18 -13.25 -11.49
N ALA A 15 22.33 -12.14 -10.78
CA ALA A 15 21.55 -10.94 -11.04
C ALA A 15 21.85 -10.39 -12.45
N VAL A 16 23.12 -10.29 -12.84
CA VAL A 16 23.54 -9.82 -14.17
C VAL A 16 23.04 -10.75 -15.28
N GLU A 17 23.14 -12.06 -15.11
CA GLU A 17 22.57 -13.06 -16.04
C GLU A 17 21.05 -12.87 -16.22
N ALA A 18 20.31 -12.65 -15.14
CA ALA A 18 18.87 -12.42 -15.19
C ALA A 18 18.50 -11.10 -15.87
N ILE A 19 19.25 -10.02 -15.59
CA ILE A 19 19.08 -8.71 -16.23
C ILE A 19 19.32 -8.82 -17.74
N GLY A 20 20.42 -9.45 -18.16
CA GLY A 20 20.76 -9.64 -19.57
C GLY A 20 19.67 -10.39 -20.34
N LYS A 21 19.17 -11.51 -19.78
CA LYS A 21 18.03 -12.24 -20.34
C LYS A 21 16.76 -11.38 -20.40
N GLY A 22 16.53 -10.52 -19.42
CA GLY A 22 15.42 -9.56 -19.44
C GLY A 22 15.50 -8.62 -20.63
N PHE A 23 16.68 -8.09 -20.95
CA PHE A 23 16.90 -7.27 -22.14
C PHE A 23 16.70 -8.06 -23.44
N GLU A 24 17.21 -9.29 -23.53
CA GLU A 24 17.05 -10.16 -24.71
C GLU A 24 15.59 -10.55 -24.98
N LEU A 25 14.78 -10.68 -23.93
CA LEU A 25 13.36 -11.02 -24.02
C LEU A 25 12.47 -9.87 -24.51
N SER A 26 12.87 -8.63 -24.25
CA SER A 26 12.08 -7.44 -24.56
C SER A 26 11.99 -7.22 -26.07
N LYS A 27 10.79 -6.98 -26.56
CA LYS A 27 10.50 -6.57 -27.95
C LYS A 27 10.00 -5.14 -28.04
N GLY A 28 9.50 -4.60 -26.92
CA GLY A 28 9.13 -3.20 -26.74
C GLY A 28 10.20 -2.48 -25.95
N ALA A 29 9.90 -2.17 -24.69
CA ALA A 29 10.82 -1.49 -23.79
C ALA A 29 11.01 -2.25 -22.47
N VAL A 30 12.19 -2.08 -21.88
CA VAL A 30 12.48 -2.54 -20.52
C VAL A 30 12.17 -1.44 -19.52
N GLY A 31 11.44 -1.81 -18.48
CA GLY A 31 11.20 -0.98 -17.30
C GLY A 31 12.01 -1.47 -16.10
N VAL A 32 12.42 -0.54 -15.25
CA VAL A 32 12.99 -0.81 -13.92
C VAL A 32 12.09 -0.16 -12.89
N ALA A 33 11.48 -0.96 -12.01
CA ALA A 33 10.68 -0.45 -10.91
C ALA A 33 11.59 0.09 -9.81
N PHE A 34 11.47 1.39 -9.53
CA PHE A 34 12.32 2.09 -8.57
C PHE A 34 11.46 2.70 -7.46
N SER A 35 11.90 2.56 -6.20
CA SER A 35 11.18 3.11 -5.04
C SER A 35 11.98 4.14 -4.26
N GLY A 36 13.24 4.40 -4.64
CA GLY A 36 14.19 5.17 -3.82
C GLY A 36 14.68 4.41 -2.59
N GLY A 37 14.31 3.13 -2.43
CA GLY A 37 14.85 2.26 -1.38
C GLY A 37 16.14 1.57 -1.82
N LYS A 38 16.95 1.14 -0.84
CA LYS A 38 18.28 0.57 -1.03
C LYS A 38 18.32 -0.58 -2.05
N ASP A 39 17.36 -1.50 -1.99
CA ASP A 39 17.29 -2.66 -2.90
C ASP A 39 17.08 -2.23 -4.36
N SER A 40 16.17 -1.29 -4.60
CA SER A 40 15.90 -0.75 -5.94
C SER A 40 17.06 0.09 -6.48
N THR A 41 17.81 0.75 -5.60
CA THR A 41 19.02 1.47 -5.98
C THR A 41 20.13 0.52 -6.38
N VAL A 42 20.34 -0.57 -5.63
CA VAL A 42 21.31 -1.62 -5.99
C VAL A 42 20.95 -2.25 -7.33
N LEU A 43 19.67 -2.55 -7.58
CA LEU A 43 19.23 -3.05 -8.88
C LEU A 43 19.58 -2.06 -10.00
N TRP A 44 19.25 -0.77 -9.84
CA TRP A 44 19.55 0.21 -10.87
C TRP A 44 21.06 0.39 -11.06
N HIS A 45 21.85 0.36 -9.98
CA HIS A 45 23.31 0.40 -10.03
C HIS A 45 23.90 -0.80 -10.80
N LEU A 46 23.41 -2.03 -10.55
CA LEU A 46 23.81 -3.22 -11.30
C LEU A 46 23.56 -3.06 -12.80
N ILE A 47 22.37 -2.58 -13.18
CA ILE A 47 22.03 -2.36 -14.59
C ILE A 47 22.97 -1.33 -15.21
N ARG A 48 23.18 -0.19 -14.55
CA ARG A 48 24.07 0.88 -15.04
C ARG A 48 25.51 0.43 -15.19
N THR A 49 25.99 -0.41 -14.28
CA THR A 49 27.38 -0.88 -14.25
C THR A 49 27.64 -1.91 -15.34
N HIS A 50 26.74 -2.87 -15.52
CA HIS A 50 26.96 -4.01 -16.41
C HIS A 50 26.33 -3.86 -17.80
N PHE A 51 25.39 -2.91 -17.97
CA PHE A 51 24.69 -2.65 -19.22
C PHE A 51 24.65 -1.14 -19.53
N PRO A 52 25.81 -0.46 -19.64
CA PRO A 52 25.88 1.01 -19.77
C PRO A 52 25.20 1.54 -21.05
N ASP A 53 25.18 0.74 -22.12
CA ASP A 53 24.60 1.11 -23.41
C ASP A 53 23.12 0.71 -23.56
N ALA A 54 22.55 0.04 -22.55
CA ALA A 54 21.17 -0.44 -22.63
C ALA A 54 20.17 0.71 -22.48
N LYS A 55 19.10 0.65 -23.28
CA LYS A 55 17.98 1.59 -23.21
C LYS A 55 16.87 1.05 -22.32
N TYR A 56 16.47 1.82 -21.32
CA TYR A 56 15.39 1.43 -20.41
C TYR A 56 14.75 2.63 -19.72
N HIS A 57 13.56 2.39 -19.17
CA HIS A 57 12.79 3.37 -18.43
C HIS A 57 12.81 3.03 -16.94
N VAL A 58 13.09 4.02 -16.10
CA VAL A 58 13.01 3.88 -14.65
C VAL A 58 11.67 4.44 -14.19
N ILE A 59 10.85 3.61 -13.54
CA ILE A 59 9.51 3.98 -13.11
C ILE A 59 9.52 4.19 -11.60
N PHE A 60 9.43 5.45 -11.17
CA PHE A 60 9.23 5.82 -9.78
C PHE A 60 7.76 6.16 -9.54
N GLY A 61 7.04 5.23 -8.91
CA GLY A 61 5.65 5.45 -8.51
C GLY A 61 5.59 6.33 -7.26
N ASN A 62 5.41 7.63 -7.46
CA ASN A 62 5.28 8.62 -6.39
C ASN A 62 3.84 8.65 -5.89
N THR A 63 3.63 8.06 -4.71
CA THR A 63 2.33 7.99 -4.03
C THR A 63 1.98 9.28 -3.27
N THR A 64 2.90 10.24 -3.20
CA THR A 64 2.85 11.50 -2.44
C THR A 64 2.88 11.31 -0.92
N VAL A 65 3.12 10.09 -0.46
CA VAL A 65 3.20 9.71 0.96
C VAL A 65 4.52 9.05 1.32
N GLU A 66 5.54 9.18 0.49
CA GLU A 66 6.91 8.77 0.77
C GLU A 66 7.53 9.64 1.88
N PHE A 67 8.56 9.09 2.53
CA PHE A 67 9.43 9.90 3.38
C PHE A 67 10.09 11.03 2.58
N PRO A 68 10.21 12.25 3.14
CA PRO A 68 10.87 13.37 2.48
C PRO A 68 12.28 13.05 1.97
N GLU A 69 13.04 12.28 2.75
CA GLU A 69 14.40 11.82 2.44
C GLU A 69 14.40 10.91 1.23
N SER A 70 13.50 9.91 1.23
CA SER A 70 13.32 8.98 0.10
C SER A 70 12.90 9.70 -1.17
N LEU A 71 11.97 10.66 -1.08
CA LEU A 71 11.51 11.42 -2.25
C LEU A 71 12.62 12.31 -2.81
N LYS A 72 13.35 13.03 -1.94
CA LYS A 72 14.49 13.87 -2.34
C LYS A 72 15.58 13.02 -2.99
N PHE A 73 15.89 11.88 -2.39
CA PHE A 73 16.88 10.93 -2.91
C PHE A 73 16.48 10.36 -4.27
N ALA A 74 15.22 9.92 -4.41
CA ALA A 74 14.72 9.35 -5.66
C ALA A 74 14.79 10.35 -6.83
N ARG A 75 14.41 11.61 -6.59
CA ARG A 75 14.52 12.69 -7.59
C ARG A 75 15.96 13.02 -7.94
N LYS A 76 16.83 13.14 -6.93
CA LYS A 76 18.27 13.35 -7.14
C LYS A 76 18.88 12.26 -8.03
N LEU A 77 18.63 10.98 -7.73
CA LEU A 77 19.09 9.89 -8.59
C LEU A 77 18.44 9.92 -9.97
N GLY A 78 17.14 10.26 -10.05
CA GLY A 78 16.44 10.48 -11.31
C GLY A 78 17.17 11.48 -12.21
N GLU A 79 17.63 12.59 -11.65
CA GLU A 79 18.40 13.62 -12.37
C GLU A 79 19.82 13.15 -12.71
N GLU A 80 20.56 12.61 -11.73
CA GLU A 80 21.98 12.26 -11.89
C GLU A 80 22.21 11.02 -12.76
N TRP A 81 21.29 10.06 -12.73
CA TRP A 81 21.46 8.77 -13.42
C TRP A 81 20.68 8.68 -14.73
N SER A 82 19.80 9.65 -15.05
CA SER A 82 19.20 9.70 -16.37
C SER A 82 20.18 10.19 -17.44
N ASN A 83 20.00 9.72 -18.67
CA ASN A 83 20.73 10.16 -19.85
C ASN A 83 19.91 9.83 -21.12
N GLU A 84 20.52 9.89 -22.30
CA GLU A 84 19.87 9.58 -23.57
C GLU A 84 19.31 8.16 -23.69
N ASN A 85 19.92 7.19 -23.00
CA ASN A 85 19.50 5.79 -22.97
C ASN A 85 18.59 5.46 -21.77
N VAL A 86 18.70 6.22 -20.68
CA VAL A 86 18.02 5.95 -19.41
C VAL A 86 17.07 7.10 -19.06
N GLN A 87 15.77 6.84 -19.10
CA GLN A 87 14.76 7.85 -18.81
C GLN A 87 14.06 7.58 -17.49
N PHE A 88 14.19 8.50 -16.54
CA PHE A 88 13.45 8.47 -15.27
C PHE A 88 12.05 9.07 -15.40
N HIS A 89 11.04 8.33 -14.93
CA HIS A 89 9.64 8.74 -14.93
C HIS A 89 9.12 8.78 -13.50
N GLU A 90 8.87 9.99 -13.00
CA GLU A 90 8.10 10.21 -11.77
C GLU A 90 6.61 10.12 -12.10
N VAL A 91 5.94 9.09 -11.59
CA VAL A 91 4.54 8.78 -11.88
C VAL A 91 3.68 9.15 -10.68
N LEU A 92 2.80 10.13 -10.87
CA LEU A 92 1.87 10.62 -9.83
C LEU A 92 0.50 9.93 -9.93
N PRO A 93 -0.31 9.96 -8.85
CA PRO A 93 -1.67 9.42 -8.88
C PRO A 93 -2.57 10.16 -9.89
N ASP A 94 -3.53 9.42 -10.46
CA ASP A 94 -4.52 9.98 -11.39
C ASP A 94 -5.39 11.07 -10.72
N LYS A 95 -6.02 11.89 -11.55
CA LYS A 95 -7.00 12.90 -11.14
C LYS A 95 -8.42 12.36 -11.22
N LEU A 96 -9.29 12.87 -10.33
CA LEU A 96 -10.73 12.61 -10.38
C LEU A 96 -11.34 13.14 -11.68
N GLN A 97 -12.19 12.34 -12.31
CA GLN A 97 -12.82 12.68 -13.58
C GLN A 97 -14.10 13.50 -13.40
N ASP A 98 -14.73 13.38 -12.24
CA ASP A 98 -15.99 14.01 -11.87
C ASP A 98 -15.94 14.50 -10.42
N ASP A 99 -16.87 15.39 -10.07
CA ASP A 99 -17.15 15.74 -8.69
C ASP A 99 -17.75 14.50 -7.98
N GLY A 100 -17.35 14.29 -6.72
CA GLY A 100 -17.89 13.21 -5.87
C GLY A 100 -18.05 13.68 -4.44
N LEU A 101 -18.90 13.00 -3.67
CA LEU A 101 -19.12 13.34 -2.27
C LEU A 101 -18.04 12.70 -1.39
N LYS A 102 -17.62 13.40 -0.34
CA LYS A 102 -16.86 12.80 0.76
C LYS A 102 -17.74 11.78 1.48
N TYR A 103 -17.10 10.85 2.17
CA TYR A 103 -17.82 9.77 2.86
C TYR A 103 -18.90 10.28 3.84
N GLU A 104 -18.64 11.39 4.54
CA GLU A 104 -19.64 11.99 5.43
C GLU A 104 -20.92 12.40 4.68
N ALA A 105 -20.80 13.14 3.58
CA ALA A 105 -21.94 13.54 2.77
C ALA A 105 -22.64 12.34 2.12
N GLN A 106 -21.91 11.28 1.76
CA GLN A 106 -22.51 10.03 1.28
C GLN A 106 -23.42 9.39 2.35
N LYS A 107 -23.01 9.40 3.63
CA LYS A 107 -23.86 8.94 4.74
C LYS A 107 -25.10 9.82 4.92
N GLU A 108 -24.96 11.14 4.84
CA GLU A 108 -26.10 12.06 4.97
C GLU A 108 -27.16 11.80 3.89
N VAL A 109 -26.73 11.56 2.64
CA VAL A 109 -27.64 11.16 1.54
C VAL A 109 -28.29 9.81 1.80
N LEU A 110 -27.54 8.85 2.33
CA LEU A 110 -28.05 7.52 2.68
C LEU A 110 -29.14 7.60 3.77
N GLU A 111 -28.88 8.32 4.85
CA GLU A 111 -29.85 8.49 5.95
C GLU A 111 -31.09 9.26 5.51
N TRP A 112 -30.93 10.29 4.69
CA TRP A 112 -32.07 11.00 4.11
C TRP A 112 -32.96 10.06 3.28
N LEU A 113 -32.39 9.22 2.41
CA LEU A 113 -33.16 8.23 1.65
C LEU A 113 -33.88 7.21 2.54
N ILE A 114 -33.32 6.87 3.69
CA ILE A 114 -33.95 5.95 4.66
C ILE A 114 -35.14 6.62 5.32
N GLN A 115 -34.98 7.88 5.76
CA GLN A 115 -36.05 8.66 6.40
C GLN A 115 -37.23 8.88 5.47
N GLU A 116 -36.98 9.00 4.16
CA GLU A 116 -38.00 9.18 3.13
C GLU A 116 -38.55 7.85 2.57
N ASP A 117 -38.16 6.69 3.12
CA ASP A 117 -38.54 5.34 2.63
C ASP A 117 -38.18 5.08 1.14
N ARG A 118 -37.06 5.66 0.69
CA ARG A 118 -36.58 5.65 -0.70
C ARG A 118 -35.29 4.87 -0.90
N ILE A 119 -34.84 4.13 0.11
CA ILE A 119 -33.58 3.37 0.07
C ILE A 119 -33.52 2.36 -1.09
N ASN A 120 -34.66 1.76 -1.45
CA ASN A 120 -34.76 0.80 -2.56
C ASN A 120 -34.44 1.42 -3.93
N GLU A 121 -34.44 2.76 -4.07
CA GLU A 121 -34.01 3.42 -5.30
C GLU A 121 -32.53 3.17 -5.62
N VAL A 122 -31.69 2.97 -4.60
CA VAL A 122 -30.23 2.88 -4.73
C VAL A 122 -29.67 1.48 -4.43
N LEU A 123 -30.46 0.59 -3.83
CA LEU A 123 -30.09 -0.80 -3.58
C LEU A 123 -30.46 -1.74 -4.75
N LYS A 124 -29.70 -2.81 -4.91
CA LYS A 124 -30.02 -3.99 -5.71
C LYS A 124 -31.01 -4.88 -4.94
N GLU A 125 -31.58 -5.88 -5.60
CA GLU A 125 -32.53 -6.82 -4.99
C GLU A 125 -31.93 -7.62 -3.81
N ASP A 126 -30.62 -7.87 -3.85
CA ASP A 126 -29.85 -8.54 -2.81
C ASP A 126 -29.45 -7.61 -1.64
N GLY A 127 -29.88 -6.34 -1.68
CA GLY A 127 -29.61 -5.34 -0.66
C GLY A 127 -28.27 -4.62 -0.79
N LYS A 128 -27.44 -4.97 -1.78
CA LYS A 128 -26.16 -4.26 -2.01
C LYS A 128 -26.40 -2.94 -2.73
N LEU A 129 -25.56 -1.94 -2.45
CA LEU A 129 -25.63 -0.66 -3.17
C LEU A 129 -25.36 -0.88 -4.67
N LYS A 130 -26.19 -0.29 -5.55
CA LYS A 130 -26.01 -0.35 -7.01
C LYS A 130 -24.64 0.19 -7.42
N SER A 131 -24.31 1.39 -6.92
CA SER A 131 -23.00 2.03 -7.00
C SER A 131 -22.95 3.24 -6.06
N THR A 132 -21.76 3.72 -5.71
CA THR A 132 -21.61 4.98 -4.98
C THR A 132 -22.20 6.16 -5.77
N VAL A 133 -21.98 6.20 -7.08
CA VAL A 133 -22.50 7.25 -7.96
C VAL A 133 -24.04 7.27 -7.96
N SER A 134 -24.70 6.12 -7.92
CA SER A 134 -26.17 6.07 -7.86
C SER A 134 -26.72 6.62 -6.55
N LEU A 135 -25.98 6.52 -5.44
CA LEU A 135 -26.34 7.16 -4.18
C LEU A 135 -26.15 8.68 -4.28
N GLU A 136 -24.96 9.13 -4.70
CA GLU A 136 -24.62 10.55 -4.79
C GLU A 136 -25.57 11.33 -5.72
N ARG A 137 -26.05 10.70 -6.80
CA ARG A 137 -27.03 11.28 -7.72
C ARG A 137 -28.41 11.53 -7.10
N LYS A 138 -28.70 11.01 -5.91
CA LYS A 138 -29.95 11.28 -5.19
C LYS A 138 -29.88 12.56 -4.37
N ALA A 139 -28.69 13.07 -4.06
CA ALA A 139 -28.55 14.35 -3.37
C ALA A 139 -29.18 15.47 -4.21
N THR A 140 -29.98 16.31 -3.56
CA THR A 140 -30.65 17.45 -4.22
C THR A 140 -29.64 18.56 -4.54
N PRO A 141 -29.98 19.51 -5.44
CA PRO A 141 -29.13 20.68 -5.68
C PRO A 141 -28.78 21.45 -4.41
N GLU A 142 -29.72 21.57 -3.46
CA GLU A 142 -29.52 22.22 -2.17
C GLU A 142 -28.54 21.45 -1.29
N MET A 143 -28.64 20.11 -1.25
CA MET A 143 -27.66 19.27 -0.54
C MET A 143 -26.27 19.41 -1.15
N TRP A 144 -26.15 19.40 -2.48
CA TRP A 144 -24.87 19.61 -3.15
C TRP A 144 -24.25 20.97 -2.79
N GLU A 145 -25.06 22.02 -2.68
CA GLU A 145 -24.58 23.33 -2.29
C GLU A 145 -24.14 23.38 -0.83
N ASP A 146 -24.92 22.80 0.09
CA ASP A 146 -24.51 22.63 1.51
C ASP A 146 -23.18 21.86 1.62
N PHE A 147 -23.06 20.73 0.92
CA PHE A 147 -21.86 19.91 0.94
C PHE A 147 -20.64 20.66 0.38
N ARG A 148 -20.82 21.49 -0.66
CA ARG A 148 -19.73 22.36 -1.14
C ARG A 148 -19.30 23.36 -0.07
N ASN A 149 -20.25 24.01 0.58
CA ASN A 149 -19.99 25.00 1.63
C ASN A 149 -19.27 24.39 2.85
N ARG A 150 -19.61 23.14 3.19
CA ARG A 150 -18.97 22.37 4.26
C ARG A 150 -17.67 21.67 3.85
N GLY A 151 -17.24 21.80 2.60
CA GLY A 151 -16.03 21.15 2.09
C GLY A 151 -16.14 19.63 2.01
N LEU A 152 -17.35 19.10 1.83
CA LEU A 152 -17.68 17.67 1.72
C LEU A 152 -17.76 17.18 0.26
N VAL A 153 -17.17 17.93 -0.68
CA VAL A 153 -17.08 17.55 -2.09
C VAL A 153 -15.62 17.38 -2.50
N TRP A 154 -15.32 16.23 -3.10
CA TRP A 154 -14.11 16.03 -3.87
C TRP A 154 -14.33 16.56 -5.29
N LYS A 155 -13.62 17.65 -5.64
CA LYS A 155 -13.78 18.30 -6.94
C LYS A 155 -13.10 17.51 -8.06
N LYS A 156 -13.72 17.51 -9.24
CA LYS A 156 -13.12 17.08 -10.50
C LYS A 156 -11.73 17.70 -10.67
N GLY A 157 -10.78 16.91 -11.18
CA GLY A 157 -9.40 17.34 -11.40
C GLY A 157 -8.52 17.31 -10.15
N THR A 158 -9.08 17.09 -8.96
CA THR A 158 -8.29 16.84 -7.75
C THR A 158 -7.50 15.55 -7.92
N MET A 159 -6.23 15.53 -7.51
CA MET A 159 -5.43 14.29 -7.49
C MET A 159 -6.04 13.30 -6.48
N LYS A 160 -6.11 12.02 -6.84
CA LYS A 160 -6.42 10.96 -5.89
C LYS A 160 -5.28 10.86 -4.88
N SER A 161 -5.42 11.54 -3.75
CA SER A 161 -4.43 11.57 -2.67
C SER A 161 -4.67 10.45 -1.67
N PHE A 162 -3.73 10.23 -0.75
CA PHE A 162 -3.96 9.34 0.38
C PHE A 162 -5.20 9.74 1.20
N ASN A 163 -5.43 11.04 1.41
CA ASN A 163 -6.64 11.53 2.09
C ASN A 163 -7.92 11.16 1.34
N TRP A 164 -7.91 11.21 0.00
CA TRP A 164 -9.03 10.73 -0.80
C TRP A 164 -9.23 9.21 -0.65
N CYS A 165 -8.15 8.43 -0.66
CA CYS A 165 -8.20 6.98 -0.47
C CYS A 165 -8.77 6.61 0.91
N VAL A 166 -8.29 7.21 1.99
CA VAL A 166 -8.77 6.89 3.35
C VAL A 166 -10.18 7.43 3.60
N ASP A 167 -10.58 8.54 2.96
CA ASP A 167 -11.96 9.02 2.96
C ASP A 167 -12.89 8.04 2.23
N GLN A 168 -12.54 7.59 1.03
CA GLN A 168 -13.45 6.79 0.20
C GLN A 168 -13.42 5.29 0.50
N TYR A 169 -12.35 4.76 1.10
CA TYR A 169 -12.17 3.32 1.34
C TYR A 169 -11.86 3.03 2.81
N GLY A 170 -10.74 3.55 3.30
CA GLY A 170 -10.28 3.33 4.67
C GLY A 170 -8.78 3.39 4.81
N TYR A 171 -8.29 3.27 6.04
CA TYR A 171 -6.86 3.31 6.36
C TYR A 171 -6.23 1.92 6.23
N PRO A 172 -4.97 1.79 5.80
CA PRO A 172 -4.29 0.51 5.68
C PRO A 172 -3.87 -0.02 7.06
N ILE A 173 -4.84 -0.52 7.82
CA ILE A 173 -4.72 -0.97 9.22
C ILE A 173 -4.94 -2.48 9.28
N LEU A 174 -3.98 -3.21 9.87
CA LEU A 174 -3.95 -4.68 9.97
C LEU A 174 -3.69 -5.38 8.62
N GLY A 175 -2.44 -5.77 8.40
CA GLY A 175 -1.99 -6.68 7.36
C GLY A 175 -2.38 -6.29 5.92
N LYS A 176 -1.87 -7.02 4.92
CA LYS A 176 -2.37 -6.88 3.55
C LYS A 176 -3.59 -7.75 3.28
N ALA A 177 -3.72 -8.89 3.96
CA ALA A 177 -4.87 -9.77 3.83
C ALA A 177 -6.11 -9.19 4.53
N ALA A 178 -6.03 -8.89 5.83
CA ALA A 178 -7.15 -8.31 6.58
C ALA A 178 -7.63 -6.95 6.03
N SER A 179 -6.73 -6.14 5.47
CA SER A 179 -7.11 -4.85 4.85
C SER A 179 -7.55 -4.94 3.38
N LYS A 180 -7.72 -6.12 2.78
CA LYS A 180 -8.02 -6.29 1.32
C LYS A 180 -9.48 -5.93 0.99
N LEU A 181 -9.85 -4.66 1.19
CA LEU A 181 -11.15 -4.09 0.87
C LEU A 181 -11.02 -3.09 -0.27
N THR A 182 -11.45 -3.51 -1.46
CA THR A 182 -11.45 -2.68 -2.67
C THR A 182 -12.77 -1.96 -2.91
N ALA A 183 -13.81 -2.26 -2.11
CA ALA A 183 -15.08 -1.55 -2.16
C ALA A 183 -14.97 -0.22 -1.40
N LYS A 184 -15.63 0.82 -1.92
CA LYS A 184 -15.77 2.10 -1.21
C LYS A 184 -16.52 1.89 0.11
N ARG A 185 -16.19 2.70 1.12
CA ARG A 185 -16.70 2.56 2.48
C ARG A 185 -18.24 2.58 2.53
N ILE A 186 -18.89 3.49 1.83
CA ILE A 186 -20.36 3.57 1.82
C ILE A 186 -21.02 2.30 1.25
N ASN A 187 -20.35 1.59 0.33
CA ASN A 187 -20.86 0.31 -0.19
C ASN A 187 -20.77 -0.78 0.88
N ILE A 188 -19.70 -0.77 1.69
CA ILE A 188 -19.53 -1.67 2.84
C ILE A 188 -20.63 -1.40 3.87
N ASP A 189 -20.91 -0.13 4.20
CA ASP A 189 -21.98 0.20 5.15
C ASP A 189 -23.34 -0.29 4.66
N CYS A 190 -23.65 -0.10 3.37
CA CYS A 190 -24.89 -0.62 2.79
C CYS A 190 -24.93 -2.16 2.83
N PHE A 191 -23.83 -2.83 2.50
CA PHE A 191 -23.72 -4.28 2.59
C PHE A 191 -24.00 -4.76 4.02
N LEU A 192 -23.35 -4.16 5.02
CA LEU A 192 -23.48 -4.54 6.43
C LEU A 192 -24.85 -4.24 7.07
N ARG A 193 -25.67 -3.39 6.44
CA ARG A 193 -27.00 -2.98 6.94
C ARG A 193 -28.15 -3.64 6.20
N PHE A 194 -28.02 -3.83 4.89
CA PHE A 194 -29.15 -4.16 4.02
C PHE A 194 -28.95 -5.44 3.21
N SER A 195 -27.72 -5.93 3.07
CA SER A 195 -27.45 -7.13 2.29
C SER A 195 -28.18 -8.33 2.89
N LYS A 196 -28.82 -9.11 2.03
CA LYS A 196 -29.41 -10.42 2.37
C LYS A 196 -28.38 -11.55 2.28
N SER A 197 -27.13 -11.23 1.97
CA SER A 197 -26.05 -12.22 1.92
C SER A 197 -25.67 -12.61 3.34
N GLU A 198 -25.98 -13.85 3.73
CA GLU A 198 -25.57 -14.43 5.01
C GLU A 198 -24.28 -15.24 4.83
N SER A 199 -23.49 -15.35 5.89
CA SER A 199 -22.34 -16.24 5.97
C SER A 199 -22.36 -16.96 7.30
N GLU A 200 -22.22 -18.29 7.27
CA GLU A 200 -22.13 -19.11 8.48
C GLU A 200 -20.68 -19.25 8.99
N LYS A 201 -19.69 -18.83 8.19
CA LYS A 201 -18.28 -18.90 8.57
C LYS A 201 -17.97 -17.87 9.65
N GLN A 202 -17.54 -18.36 10.82
CA GLN A 202 -17.20 -17.55 11.99
C GLN A 202 -16.17 -16.45 11.66
N GLU A 203 -15.08 -16.79 10.96
CA GLU A 203 -14.05 -15.83 10.53
C GLU A 203 -14.63 -14.68 9.69
N THR A 204 -15.61 -14.97 8.83
CA THR A 204 -16.25 -13.95 7.99
C THR A 204 -17.15 -13.03 8.82
N LEU A 205 -17.85 -13.57 9.82
CA LEU A 205 -18.68 -12.79 10.74
C LEU A 205 -17.83 -11.89 11.63
N GLU A 206 -16.72 -12.41 12.15
CA GLU A 206 -15.74 -11.62 12.91
C GLU A 206 -15.13 -10.51 12.05
N TYR A 207 -14.84 -10.80 10.78
CA TYR A 207 -14.38 -9.80 9.84
C TYR A 207 -15.43 -8.71 9.58
N TYR A 208 -16.71 -9.06 9.41
CA TYR A 208 -17.80 -8.10 9.24
C TYR A 208 -17.97 -7.18 10.45
N ASP A 209 -17.79 -7.72 11.65
CA ASP A 209 -17.86 -6.96 12.88
C ASP A 209 -16.65 -6.02 13.05
N LEU A 210 -15.44 -6.48 12.71
CA LEU A 210 -14.25 -5.62 12.64
C LEU A 210 -14.49 -4.42 11.71
N ILE A 211 -14.92 -4.66 10.48
CA ILE A 211 -15.07 -3.59 9.49
C ILE A 211 -16.29 -2.71 9.78
N ARG A 212 -17.25 -3.14 10.62
CA ARG A 212 -18.31 -2.28 11.12
C ARG A 212 -17.76 -1.18 12.04
N ASN A 213 -16.76 -1.53 12.85
CA ASN A 213 -16.18 -0.65 13.85
C ASN A 213 -14.94 0.12 13.35
N VAL A 214 -14.21 -0.43 12.39
CA VAL A 214 -12.93 0.11 11.91
C VAL A 214 -12.99 0.33 10.40
N LYS A 215 -12.72 1.56 9.97
CA LYS A 215 -12.61 1.93 8.57
C LYS A 215 -11.23 1.56 8.02
N THR A 216 -11.04 0.27 7.73
CA THR A 216 -9.78 -0.27 7.18
C THR A 216 -9.87 -0.55 5.67
N SER A 217 -8.78 -0.31 4.94
CA SER A 217 -8.56 -0.68 3.54
C SER A 217 -7.10 -0.44 3.13
N ASN A 218 -6.51 -1.36 2.37
CA ASN A 218 -5.22 -1.18 1.72
C ASN A 218 -5.33 -0.77 0.24
N HIS A 219 -6.53 -0.40 -0.23
CA HIS A 219 -6.77 -0.10 -1.64
C HIS A 219 -6.01 1.14 -2.13
N CYS A 220 -5.49 1.97 -1.22
CA CYS A 220 -4.53 3.02 -1.54
C CYS A 220 -3.32 2.51 -2.33
N CYS A 221 -2.87 1.27 -2.11
CA CYS A 221 -1.78 0.66 -2.88
C CYS A 221 -2.14 0.51 -4.36
N SER A 222 -3.40 0.20 -4.67
CA SER A 222 -3.86 0.09 -6.06
C SER A 222 -3.89 1.47 -6.71
N ILE A 223 -4.59 2.40 -6.07
CA ILE A 223 -4.91 3.72 -6.61
C ILE A 223 -3.67 4.62 -6.75
N LEU A 224 -2.81 4.64 -5.72
CA LEU A 224 -1.70 5.58 -5.66
C LEU A 224 -0.45 5.04 -6.35
N LYS A 225 -0.31 3.71 -6.47
CA LYS A 225 0.93 3.07 -6.90
C LYS A 225 0.74 2.16 -8.11
N LYS A 226 -0.10 1.13 -8.00
CA LYS A 226 -0.24 0.10 -9.05
C LYS A 226 -0.82 0.68 -10.33
N GLU A 227 -2.02 1.25 -10.27
CA GLU A 227 -2.76 1.74 -11.44
C GLU A 227 -1.99 2.81 -12.22
N PRO A 228 -1.43 3.87 -11.58
CA PRO A 228 -0.69 4.89 -12.32
C PRO A 228 0.58 4.33 -12.95
N SER A 229 1.31 3.48 -12.22
CA SER A 229 2.55 2.87 -12.73
C SER A 229 2.29 1.92 -13.90
N GLU A 230 1.22 1.11 -13.83
CA GLU A 230 0.84 0.18 -14.91
C GLU A 230 0.40 0.93 -16.16
N LYS A 231 -0.37 2.02 -15.99
CA LYS A 231 -0.74 2.93 -17.08
C LYS A 231 0.50 3.54 -17.74
N LYS A 232 1.44 4.07 -16.96
CA LYS A 232 2.70 4.60 -17.51
C LYS A 232 3.53 3.53 -18.22
N GLN A 233 3.59 2.32 -17.67
CA GLN A 233 4.28 1.21 -18.32
C GLN A 233 3.65 0.86 -19.67
N ALA A 234 2.31 0.85 -19.76
CA ALA A 234 1.61 0.61 -21.02
C ALA A 234 1.86 1.73 -22.03
N GLU A 235 1.82 3.00 -21.61
CA GLU A 235 2.14 4.17 -22.46
C GLU A 235 3.55 4.09 -23.07
N LEU A 236 4.51 3.55 -22.32
CA LEU A 236 5.91 3.40 -22.76
C LEU A 236 6.17 2.09 -23.53
N GLY A 237 5.15 1.23 -23.71
CA GLY A 237 5.34 -0.07 -24.37
C GLY A 237 6.23 -1.03 -23.59
N ILE A 238 6.25 -0.92 -22.26
CA ILE A 238 7.08 -1.77 -21.40
C ILE A 238 6.50 -3.19 -21.37
N ASP A 239 7.28 -4.15 -21.86
CA ASP A 239 6.93 -5.58 -21.91
C ASP A 239 7.79 -6.44 -20.96
N VAL A 240 8.83 -5.86 -20.38
CA VAL A 240 9.67 -6.47 -19.33
C VAL A 240 9.83 -5.47 -18.17
N ILE A 241 9.47 -5.87 -16.95
CA ILE A 241 9.70 -5.06 -15.73
C ILE A 241 10.70 -5.76 -14.81
N MET A 242 11.78 -5.07 -14.48
CA MET A 242 12.78 -5.51 -13.51
C MET A 242 12.44 -4.94 -12.12
N LYS A 243 12.42 -5.80 -11.10
CA LYS A 243 12.08 -5.42 -9.72
C LYS A 243 13.14 -5.87 -8.73
N GLY A 244 13.43 -5.03 -7.75
CA GLY A 244 14.36 -5.33 -6.65
C GLY A 244 13.72 -6.16 -5.53
N LEU A 245 12.91 -7.17 -5.86
CA LEU A 245 12.29 -8.06 -4.89
C LEU A 245 13.25 -9.20 -4.52
N MET A 246 13.27 -9.57 -3.24
CA MET A 246 14.08 -10.69 -2.76
C MET A 246 13.19 -11.75 -2.11
N ALA A 247 13.50 -13.02 -2.34
CA ALA A 247 12.83 -14.14 -1.70
C ALA A 247 12.99 -14.12 -0.17
N ALA A 248 14.05 -13.50 0.34
CA ALA A 248 14.31 -13.35 1.76
C ALA A 248 13.34 -12.39 2.48
N GLU A 249 12.57 -11.59 1.74
CA GLU A 249 11.75 -10.55 2.37
C GLU A 249 10.43 -11.07 2.97
N SER A 250 9.91 -12.19 2.49
CA SER A 250 8.64 -12.76 2.98
C SER A 250 8.45 -14.20 2.50
N HIS A 251 7.59 -14.97 3.18
CA HIS A 251 7.27 -16.34 2.78
C HIS A 251 6.58 -16.38 1.41
N ALA A 252 5.66 -15.44 1.15
CA ALA A 252 5.00 -15.31 -0.15
C ALA A 252 6.01 -15.08 -1.29
N ARG A 253 7.01 -14.20 -1.08
CA ARG A 253 8.08 -13.94 -2.04
C ARG A 253 9.01 -15.15 -2.22
N LEU A 254 9.26 -15.91 -1.16
CA LEU A 254 10.00 -17.17 -1.24
C LEU A 254 9.28 -18.19 -2.12
N LEU A 255 7.97 -18.40 -1.91
CA LEU A 255 7.17 -19.32 -2.72
C LEU A 255 7.12 -18.87 -4.19
N SER A 256 6.87 -17.59 -4.43
CA SER A 256 6.83 -16.98 -5.76
C SER A 256 8.15 -17.22 -6.49
N PHE A 257 9.29 -16.90 -5.86
CA PHE A 257 10.60 -17.11 -6.47
C PHE A 257 10.94 -18.60 -6.67
N SER A 258 10.58 -19.47 -5.71
CA SER A 258 10.88 -20.90 -5.80
C SER A 258 10.10 -21.60 -6.93
N THR A 259 8.90 -21.12 -7.23
CA THR A 259 8.03 -21.69 -8.27
C THR A 259 8.25 -21.06 -9.64
N ARG A 260 8.55 -19.77 -9.70
CA ARG A 260 8.62 -18.99 -10.95
C ARG A 260 10.04 -18.61 -11.37
N GLY A 261 11.02 -18.67 -10.47
CA GLY A 261 12.41 -18.32 -10.72
C GLY A 261 12.64 -16.82 -10.95
N TYR A 262 13.77 -16.50 -11.59
CA TYR A 262 14.19 -15.11 -11.86
C TYR A 262 13.32 -14.39 -12.88
N ILE A 263 12.70 -15.12 -13.82
CA ILE A 263 11.93 -14.55 -14.92
C ILE A 263 10.66 -15.35 -15.07
N PHE A 264 9.53 -14.66 -15.04
CA PHE A 264 8.24 -15.28 -15.30
C PHE A 264 7.33 -14.39 -16.13
N LYS A 265 6.48 -15.06 -16.89
CA LYS A 265 5.46 -14.41 -17.69
C LYS A 265 4.30 -14.01 -16.79
N SER A 266 3.83 -12.79 -16.97
CA SER A 266 2.65 -12.24 -16.31
C SER A 266 1.62 -11.84 -17.38
N HIS A 267 0.37 -11.66 -16.96
CA HIS A 267 -0.73 -11.32 -17.84
C HIS A 267 -1.31 -9.96 -17.46
N ARG A 268 -1.60 -9.16 -18.48
CA ARG A 268 -2.42 -7.96 -18.38
C ARG A 268 -3.57 -8.12 -19.36
N PRO A 269 -4.84 -7.94 -18.95
CA PRO A 269 -6.01 -8.15 -19.82
C PRO A 269 -5.96 -7.37 -21.15
N HIS A 270 -5.24 -6.24 -21.18
CA HIS A 270 -5.20 -5.31 -22.30
C HIS A 270 -3.79 -5.03 -22.84
N ALA A 271 -2.80 -5.87 -22.53
CA ALA A 271 -1.42 -5.64 -22.97
C ALA A 271 -0.81 -6.90 -23.62
N PRO A 272 0.21 -6.74 -24.49
CA PRO A 272 1.00 -7.86 -24.99
C PRO A 272 1.68 -8.63 -23.85
N LYS A 273 2.37 -9.73 -24.21
CA LYS A 273 3.12 -10.57 -23.25
C LYS A 273 3.97 -9.67 -22.35
N PHE A 274 3.80 -9.81 -21.04
CA PHE A 274 4.49 -9.04 -20.03
C PHE A 274 5.37 -9.97 -19.19
N TYR A 275 6.59 -9.57 -18.86
CA TYR A 275 7.52 -10.39 -18.08
C TYR A 275 8.01 -9.65 -16.85
N HIS A 276 8.05 -10.36 -15.73
CA HIS A 276 8.69 -9.89 -14.51
C HIS A 276 10.08 -10.50 -14.44
N VAL A 277 11.06 -9.68 -14.06
CA VAL A 277 12.43 -10.11 -13.78
C VAL A 277 12.75 -9.70 -12.34
N SER A 278 13.24 -10.65 -11.54
CA SER A 278 13.62 -10.45 -10.14
C SER A 278 15.12 -10.72 -9.94
N PRO A 279 16.03 -9.83 -10.39
CA PRO A 279 17.47 -10.09 -10.37
C PRO A 279 18.05 -10.31 -8.96
N LEU A 280 17.44 -9.67 -7.96
CA LEU A 280 17.86 -9.77 -6.56
C LEU A 280 17.20 -10.94 -5.82
N GLY A 281 16.53 -11.86 -6.53
CA GLY A 281 15.68 -12.89 -5.93
C GLY A 281 16.36 -13.73 -4.83
N ILE A 282 17.63 -14.08 -5.00
CA ILE A 282 18.40 -14.87 -4.01
C ILE A 282 19.19 -14.04 -3.00
N TRP A 283 19.07 -12.72 -3.05
CA TRP A 283 19.81 -11.82 -2.15
C TRP A 283 19.10 -11.71 -0.79
N THR A 284 19.86 -11.28 0.21
CA THR A 284 19.41 -10.93 1.57
C THR A 284 19.68 -9.46 1.86
N ASP A 285 19.18 -8.95 2.98
CA ASP A 285 19.46 -7.57 3.41
C ASP A 285 20.97 -7.32 3.60
N ASP A 286 21.69 -8.33 4.12
CA ASP A 286 23.14 -8.26 4.31
C ASP A 286 23.89 -8.16 2.98
N ASP A 287 23.47 -8.90 1.95
CA ASP A 287 24.06 -8.82 0.61
C ASP A 287 23.90 -7.41 0.01
N ILE A 288 22.72 -6.80 0.21
CA ILE A 288 22.43 -5.45 -0.29
C ILE A 288 23.37 -4.45 0.37
N TRP A 289 23.53 -4.51 1.69
CA TRP A 289 24.44 -3.63 2.40
C TRP A 289 25.92 -3.91 2.12
N GLU A 290 26.30 -5.17 1.95
CA GLU A 290 27.65 -5.55 1.52
C GLU A 290 27.95 -4.97 0.14
N TYR A 291 27.02 -5.06 -0.81
CA TYR A 291 27.16 -4.46 -2.13
C TYR A 291 27.27 -2.94 -2.08
N ILE A 292 26.39 -2.28 -1.31
CA ILE A 292 26.42 -0.82 -1.12
C ILE A 292 27.79 -0.37 -0.64
N ARG A 293 28.36 -1.03 0.38
CA ARG A 293 29.69 -0.71 0.91
C ARG A 293 30.81 -1.03 -0.08
N LYS A 294 30.73 -2.18 -0.76
CA LYS A 294 31.77 -2.65 -1.70
C LYS A 294 31.91 -1.74 -2.91
N TYR A 295 30.81 -1.16 -3.39
CA TYR A 295 30.77 -0.35 -4.61
C TYR A 295 30.43 1.12 -4.38
N ASP A 296 30.40 1.57 -3.13
CA ASP A 296 30.07 2.95 -2.74
C ASP A 296 28.76 3.46 -3.36
N VAL A 297 27.73 2.61 -3.32
CA VAL A 297 26.42 2.92 -3.94
C VAL A 297 25.69 3.92 -3.05
N PRO A 298 25.19 5.05 -3.57
CA PRO A 298 24.46 6.00 -2.77
C PRO A 298 23.15 5.38 -2.24
N TYR A 299 22.77 5.75 -1.02
CA TYR A 299 21.49 5.35 -0.41
C TYR A 299 20.84 6.55 0.30
N THR A 300 19.53 6.47 0.54
CA THR A 300 18.81 7.56 1.22
C THR A 300 19.18 7.63 2.70
N SER A 301 19.32 8.85 3.24
CA SER A 301 19.63 9.11 4.65
C SER A 301 18.57 8.58 5.62
N LEU A 302 17.40 8.17 5.11
CA LEU A 302 16.37 7.49 5.91
C LEU A 302 16.95 6.26 6.64
N TYR A 303 17.86 5.52 6.02
CA TYR A 303 18.46 4.32 6.62
C TYR A 303 19.45 4.63 7.75
N ASP A 304 19.94 5.88 7.84
CA ASP A 304 20.83 6.32 8.92
C ASP A 304 20.05 6.72 10.17
N MET A 305 18.73 6.92 10.06
CA MET A 305 17.88 7.30 11.18
C MET A 305 17.75 6.17 12.19
N GLN A 306 17.84 6.56 13.46
CA GLN A 306 17.81 5.65 14.60
C GLN A 306 16.48 5.74 15.34
N TYR A 307 16.06 4.61 15.90
CA TYR A 307 14.96 4.51 16.86
C TYR A 307 15.32 3.50 17.94
N THR A 308 14.72 3.66 19.12
CA THR A 308 14.87 2.71 20.22
C THR A 308 13.74 1.68 20.13
N ASN A 309 14.10 0.40 20.05
CA ASN A 309 13.11 -0.68 20.03
C ASN A 309 12.55 -0.97 21.43
N ASN A 310 11.58 -1.88 21.52
CA ASN A 310 10.94 -2.31 22.74
C ASN A 310 11.89 -2.95 23.79
N LYS A 311 13.10 -3.38 23.39
CA LYS A 311 14.15 -3.91 24.26
C LYS A 311 15.13 -2.84 24.74
N GLY A 312 14.97 -1.59 24.31
CA GLY A 312 15.90 -0.50 24.63
C GLY A 312 17.15 -0.47 23.74
N GLU A 313 17.16 -1.22 22.64
CA GLU A 313 18.28 -1.28 21.70
C GLU A 313 18.12 -0.22 20.60
N ILE A 314 19.23 0.42 20.24
CA ILE A 314 19.26 1.36 19.10
C ILE A 314 19.21 0.55 17.80
N CYS A 315 18.17 0.81 17.01
CA CYS A 315 17.91 0.20 15.72
C CYS A 315 17.90 1.26 14.61
N HIS A 316 17.96 0.79 13.36
CA HIS A 316 17.87 1.62 12.16
C HIS A 316 16.63 1.26 11.34
N ILE A 317 16.07 2.23 10.61
CA ILE A 317 14.98 1.98 9.67
C ILE A 317 15.45 0.95 8.64
N LYS A 318 14.72 -0.17 8.47
CA LYS A 318 15.11 -1.26 7.55
C LYS A 318 14.51 -1.15 6.16
N ARG A 319 13.35 -0.49 6.04
CA ARG A 319 12.55 -0.46 4.82
C ARG A 319 12.02 0.94 4.55
N ASN A 320 12.06 1.32 3.27
CA ASN A 320 11.42 2.51 2.76
C ASN A 320 9.97 2.16 2.37
N GLY A 321 9.01 2.93 2.86
CA GLY A 321 7.58 2.72 2.66
C GLY A 321 6.80 4.02 2.69
N CYS A 322 5.47 3.91 2.72
CA CYS A 322 4.58 5.05 2.84
C CYS A 322 4.45 5.47 4.31
N VAL A 323 4.59 6.77 4.59
CA VAL A 323 4.54 7.37 5.93
C VAL A 323 3.26 6.98 6.68
N GLY A 324 2.10 7.02 6.02
CA GLY A 324 0.81 6.70 6.65
C GLY A 324 0.38 5.23 6.65
N CYS A 325 1.29 4.29 6.36
CA CYS A 325 0.95 2.86 6.27
C CYS A 325 0.99 2.18 7.65
N CYS A 326 -0.09 1.51 8.05
CA CYS A 326 -0.22 0.86 9.37
C CYS A 326 -0.49 -0.64 9.25
N THR A 327 -0.05 -1.26 8.16
CA THR A 327 -0.28 -2.69 7.93
C THR A 327 0.45 -3.57 8.94
N ASP A 328 1.52 -3.06 9.55
CA ASP A 328 2.33 -3.74 10.55
C ASP A 328 1.97 -3.34 12.00
N ILE A 329 0.87 -2.60 12.21
CA ILE A 329 0.49 -2.06 13.54
C ILE A 329 0.27 -3.15 14.61
N ALA A 330 0.06 -4.40 14.19
CA ALA A 330 -0.08 -5.55 15.07
C ALA A 330 1.26 -6.05 15.65
N PHE A 331 2.40 -5.57 15.15
CA PHE A 331 3.72 -5.96 15.62
C PHE A 331 4.32 -4.89 16.54
N LYS A 332 5.20 -5.32 17.44
CA LYS A 332 6.05 -4.39 18.20
C LYS A 332 7.07 -3.74 17.25
N ASP A 333 7.52 -2.55 17.62
CA ASP A 333 8.45 -1.76 16.81
C ASP A 333 7.93 -1.50 15.39
N ASN A 334 6.61 -1.43 15.24
CA ASN A 334 5.95 -1.16 13.97
C ASN A 334 6.28 0.24 13.43
N HIS A 335 5.95 0.44 12.17
CA HIS A 335 6.19 1.67 11.43
C HIS A 335 5.63 2.93 12.11
N MET A 336 4.50 2.87 12.83
CA MET A 336 3.98 4.04 13.57
C MET A 336 4.84 4.39 14.79
N SER A 337 5.34 3.40 15.53
CA SER A 337 6.29 3.65 16.63
C SER A 337 7.61 4.23 16.11
N VAL A 338 8.12 3.70 15.00
CA VAL A 338 9.34 4.21 14.34
C VAL A 338 9.12 5.64 13.84
N LEU A 339 7.98 5.92 13.20
CA LEU A 339 7.64 7.24 12.68
C LEU A 339 7.54 8.28 13.80
N ARG A 340 6.98 7.93 14.96
CA ARG A 340 6.90 8.83 16.13
C ARG A 340 8.29 9.28 16.60
N GLN A 341 9.26 8.37 16.58
CA GLN A 341 10.63 8.65 17.04
C GLN A 341 11.46 9.41 16.01
N THR A 342 11.25 9.13 14.72
CA THR A 342 12.09 9.66 13.63
C THR A 342 11.49 10.92 12.97
N HIS A 343 10.17 11.05 12.97
CA HIS A 343 9.42 12.12 12.31
C HIS A 343 8.16 12.51 13.12
N PRO A 344 8.30 13.02 14.35
CA PRO A 344 7.19 13.27 15.27
C PRO A 344 6.08 14.14 14.68
N ASP A 345 6.42 15.22 13.97
CA ASP A 345 5.42 16.11 13.34
C ASP A 345 4.58 15.40 12.29
N ARG A 346 5.20 14.50 11.50
CA ARG A 346 4.50 13.70 10.48
C ARG A 346 3.62 12.64 11.12
N TRP A 347 4.11 12.02 12.20
CA TRP A 347 3.31 11.08 12.99
C TRP A 347 2.07 11.77 13.57
N GLU A 348 2.23 12.96 14.15
CA GLU A 348 1.13 13.71 14.76
C GLU A 348 0.08 14.10 13.71
N GLN A 349 0.52 14.62 12.55
CA GLN A 349 -0.35 14.89 11.42
C GLN A 349 -1.13 13.66 10.98
N GLN A 350 -0.48 12.50 10.94
CA GLN A 350 -1.14 11.25 10.57
C GLN A 350 -2.20 10.85 11.60
N MET A 351 -1.90 10.94 12.90
CA MET A 351 -2.88 10.64 13.96
C MET A 351 -4.10 11.56 13.89
N LYS A 352 -3.88 12.86 13.69
CA LYS A 352 -4.93 13.89 13.53
C LYS A 352 -5.71 13.79 12.21
N SER A 353 -5.24 13.02 11.23
CA SER A 353 -5.92 12.87 9.94
C SER A 353 -7.22 12.06 10.02
N GLY A 354 -7.47 11.37 11.14
CA GLY A 354 -8.53 10.36 11.31
C GLY A 354 -7.98 8.94 11.53
N LEU A 355 -6.67 8.72 11.30
CA LEU A 355 -6.04 7.43 11.61
C LEU A 355 -6.12 7.10 13.10
N GLY A 356 -5.83 8.07 13.97
CA GLY A 356 -5.82 7.88 15.43
C GLY A 356 -7.17 7.37 15.93
N GLU A 357 -8.27 7.95 15.42
CA GLU A 357 -9.63 7.50 15.72
C GLU A 357 -9.85 6.04 15.29
N GLN A 358 -9.39 5.64 14.11
CA GLN A 358 -9.52 4.25 13.66
C GLN A 358 -8.66 3.28 14.49
N LEU A 359 -7.50 3.71 14.97
CA LEU A 359 -6.67 2.92 15.89
C LEU A 359 -7.31 2.80 17.28
N MET A 360 -7.95 3.87 17.78
CA MET A 360 -8.75 3.83 19.00
C MET A 360 -9.92 2.86 18.86
N ASN A 361 -10.66 2.92 17.74
CA ASN A 361 -11.77 2.00 17.46
C ASN A 361 -11.28 0.55 17.40
N LEU A 362 -10.14 0.30 16.74
CA LEU A 362 -9.52 -1.01 16.69
C LEU A 362 -9.16 -1.54 18.08
N GLN A 363 -8.56 -0.72 18.95
CA GLN A 363 -8.22 -1.13 20.31
C GLN A 363 -9.46 -1.37 21.18
N LYS A 364 -10.48 -0.53 21.07
CA LYS A 364 -11.76 -0.72 21.77
C LYS A 364 -12.40 -2.04 21.34
N TYR A 365 -12.33 -2.35 20.05
CA TYR A 365 -12.85 -3.58 19.45
C TYR A 365 -12.08 -4.84 19.91
N LYS A 366 -10.76 -4.91 19.66
CA LYS A 366 -9.91 -6.07 20.02
C LYS A 366 -9.57 -6.14 21.52
N GLY A 367 -9.99 -5.17 22.33
CA GLY A 367 -9.68 -5.10 23.75
C GLY A 367 -10.42 -6.12 24.64
N ASN A 368 -11.48 -6.77 24.13
CA ASN A 368 -12.30 -7.75 24.88
C ASN A 368 -12.70 -7.27 26.30
N GLY A 369 -13.02 -5.97 26.46
CA GLY A 369 -13.40 -5.38 27.74
C GLY A 369 -12.24 -5.04 28.70
N ARG A 370 -10.98 -5.24 28.30
CA ARG A 370 -9.81 -4.78 29.08
C ARG A 370 -9.62 -3.28 28.91
N VAL A 371 -9.68 -2.55 30.02
CA VAL A 371 -9.46 -1.09 30.05
C VAL A 371 -8.01 -0.77 29.67
N ASN A 372 -7.84 0.15 28.74
CA ASN A 372 -6.55 0.74 28.38
C ASN A 372 -6.67 2.26 28.21
N TYR A 373 -5.54 2.96 28.02
CA TYR A 373 -5.51 4.42 27.87
C TYR A 373 -6.43 4.93 26.75
N LEU A 374 -6.50 4.25 25.60
CA LEU A 374 -7.41 4.59 24.50
C LEU A 374 -8.88 4.27 24.79
N ASN A 375 -9.19 3.41 25.77
CA ASN A 375 -10.57 3.22 26.25
C ASN A 375 -11.05 4.41 27.10
N ILE A 376 -10.13 5.11 27.76
CA ILE A 376 -10.45 6.21 28.68
C ILE A 376 -10.37 7.56 27.95
N ALA A 377 -9.48 7.69 26.97
CA ALA A 377 -9.32 8.91 26.21
C ALA A 377 -10.61 9.31 25.48
N LEU A 378 -10.96 10.60 25.58
CA LEU A 378 -12.14 11.18 24.94
C LEU A 378 -11.98 11.26 23.42
N ASP A 379 -10.79 11.64 22.98
CA ASP A 379 -10.42 11.78 21.58
C ASP A 379 -8.91 11.51 21.38
N VAL A 380 -8.43 11.73 20.16
CA VAL A 380 -7.03 11.51 19.80
C VAL A 380 -6.10 12.50 20.51
N GLU A 381 -6.52 13.74 20.72
CA GLU A 381 -5.68 14.76 21.37
C GLU A 381 -5.48 14.40 22.84
N ASP A 382 -6.57 14.07 23.53
CA ASP A 382 -6.55 13.57 24.92
C ASP A 382 -5.69 12.31 25.06
N ALA A 383 -5.79 11.36 24.11
CA ALA A 383 -4.97 10.17 24.09
C ALA A 383 -3.46 10.47 23.97
N VAL A 384 -3.09 11.40 23.08
CA VAL A 384 -1.70 11.80 22.85
C VAL A 384 -1.14 12.57 24.05
N ASP A 385 -1.95 13.45 24.64
CA ASP A 385 -1.57 14.22 25.84
C ASP A 385 -1.35 13.33 27.06
N MET A 386 -2.20 12.30 27.25
CA MET A 386 -2.00 11.31 28.31
C MET A 386 -0.71 10.52 28.12
N ARG A 387 -0.44 10.08 26.89
CA ARG A 387 0.73 9.26 26.57
C ARG A 387 1.07 9.37 25.07
N PRO A 388 2.15 10.07 24.69
CA PRO A 388 2.52 10.23 23.28
C PRO A 388 2.77 8.90 22.53
N CYS A 389 3.19 7.85 23.24
CA CYS A 389 3.40 6.51 22.67
C CYS A 389 2.18 5.58 22.77
N VAL A 390 0.98 6.11 23.00
CA VAL A 390 -0.23 5.29 23.21
C VAL A 390 -0.61 4.42 22.00
N PHE A 391 -0.20 4.83 20.80
CA PHE A 391 -0.43 4.10 19.54
C PHE A 391 0.71 3.16 19.14
N ASP A 392 1.80 3.10 19.91
CA ASP A 392 3.00 2.33 19.53
C ASP A 392 2.82 0.82 19.62
N ASP A 393 2.00 0.35 20.56
CA ASP A 393 1.72 -1.07 20.77
C ASP A 393 0.21 -1.30 20.81
N VAL A 394 -0.33 -1.62 19.64
CA VAL A 394 -1.69 -2.13 19.47
C VAL A 394 -1.70 -3.67 19.51
N GLY A 395 -0.51 -4.29 19.46
CA GLY A 395 -0.26 -5.69 19.09
C GLY A 395 -0.30 -6.70 20.22
N GLU A 396 0.05 -6.34 21.47
CA GLU A 396 -0.03 -7.25 22.64
C GLU A 396 -1.43 -7.84 22.92
N ARG A 397 -2.44 -7.42 22.14
CA ARG A 397 -3.87 -7.73 22.36
C ARG A 397 -4.59 -8.22 21.12
N ILE A 398 -3.91 -8.30 19.97
CA ILE A 398 -4.42 -9.02 18.81
C ILE A 398 -3.95 -10.47 19.02
N VAL A 399 -4.73 -11.23 19.81
CA VAL A 399 -4.57 -12.68 19.95
C VAL A 399 -4.38 -13.27 18.55
N GLU A 400 -3.42 -14.19 18.38
CA GLU A 400 -3.11 -14.88 17.12
C GLU A 400 -4.39 -15.14 16.33
N ASP A 401 -4.56 -14.40 15.25
CA ASP A 401 -5.75 -14.43 14.40
C ASP A 401 -5.22 -14.73 12.99
N GLU A 402 -5.61 -15.88 12.43
CA GLU A 402 -5.22 -16.35 11.08
C GLU A 402 -5.49 -15.30 9.99
N LEU A 403 -6.41 -14.36 10.25
CA LEU A 403 -6.70 -13.19 9.40
C LEU A 403 -5.52 -12.21 9.25
N THR A 404 -4.62 -12.14 10.24
CA THR A 404 -3.49 -11.19 10.27
C THR A 404 -2.15 -11.80 9.84
N SER A 405 -2.04 -13.13 9.87
CA SER A 405 -0.80 -13.88 9.55
C SER A 405 -0.66 -14.27 8.08
N SER A 406 -1.74 -14.17 7.28
CA SER A 406 -1.68 -14.49 5.86
C SER A 406 -0.97 -13.39 5.05
N GLU A 407 0.26 -13.68 4.63
CA GLU A 407 0.99 -12.88 3.66
C GLU A 407 0.42 -13.11 2.26
N TYR A 408 -0.03 -12.03 1.62
CA TYR A 408 -0.54 -12.06 0.25
C TYR A 408 0.53 -11.61 -0.76
N ASP A 409 0.77 -12.43 -1.79
CA ASP A 409 1.43 -12.03 -3.02
C ASP A 409 0.37 -11.51 -4.01
N SER A 410 0.42 -10.22 -4.36
CA SER A 410 -0.47 -9.62 -5.37
C SER A 410 -0.25 -10.13 -6.79
N GLU A 411 0.76 -10.98 -6.98
CA GLU A 411 1.10 -11.60 -8.25
C GLU A 411 0.79 -13.10 -8.28
N ALA A 412 0.27 -13.68 -7.19
CA ALA A 412 -0.38 -14.98 -7.23
C ALA A 412 -1.71 -14.82 -8.01
N ASP A 413 -1.84 -15.59 -9.09
CA ASP A 413 -2.82 -15.42 -10.15
C ASP A 413 -4.28 -15.29 -9.64
N ASP A 414 -5.03 -14.38 -10.26
CA ASP A 414 -6.49 -14.22 -10.13
C ASP A 414 -7.29 -15.43 -10.71
N GLU A 415 -6.65 -16.58 -10.96
CA GLU A 415 -7.30 -17.76 -11.57
C GLU A 415 -8.00 -18.68 -10.56
N GLU A 416 -7.79 -18.55 -9.24
CA GLU A 416 -8.40 -19.48 -8.25
C GLU A 416 -9.50 -18.88 -7.36
N LEU A 417 -9.85 -17.59 -7.45
CA LEU A 417 -10.95 -17.02 -6.65
C LEU A 417 -12.27 -16.82 -7.40
N THR A 418 -12.37 -17.23 -8.67
CA THR A 418 -13.66 -17.36 -9.39
C THR A 418 -14.25 -18.77 -9.32
N GLY A 419 -13.66 -19.67 -8.53
CA GLY A 419 -14.13 -21.04 -8.33
C GLY A 419 -14.97 -21.21 -7.06
N GLY A 420 -16.26 -20.86 -7.15
CA GLY A 420 -17.29 -21.46 -6.28
C GLY A 420 -17.99 -20.53 -5.31
N VAL A 421 -19.08 -19.91 -5.79
CA VAL A 421 -20.43 -20.08 -5.22
C VAL A 421 -21.39 -20.00 -6.40
N ARG A 422 -22.00 -21.13 -6.76
CA ARG A 422 -23.28 -21.15 -7.47
C ARG A 422 -24.39 -20.91 -6.46
#